data_AF-A0A284VSA3-F1
#
_entry.id   AF-A0A284VSA3-F1
#
_cell.length_a   1.000
_cell.length_b   1.000
_cell.length_c   1.000
_cell.angle_alpha   90.00
_cell.angle_beta   90.00
_cell.angle_gamma   90.00
#
_symmetry.space_group_name_H-M   'P 1'
#
loop_
_entity.id
_entity.type
_entity.pdbx_description
1 polymer ?
#
loop_
_entity_poly.entity_id
_entity_poly.type
_entity_poly.pdbx_seq_one_letter_code
_entity_poly.pdbx_strand_id
1 'polypeptide(L)'
;MNALDYARDNRLRLWFLGEKDYKKYDTKSPRNLEDFKNLMRTVIKNLYPALKMNSYCVFVLGDVNKSKKSINTALAVIDIANSMGSFDCEDFIQDEVPTFRRARKEGACTKNEWIVVMKKVG
;
A
#
# COMPACT_ATOMS: atom_id res chain seq x y z
N MET A 1 12.10 0.70 -5.60
CA MET A 1 11.40 0.89 -4.33
C MET A 1 12.33 0.28 -3.28
N ASN A 2 12.96 1.06 -2.41
CA ASN A 2 13.74 0.47 -1.33
C ASN A 2 12.73 0.11 -0.27
N ALA A 3 12.08 -1.05 -0.43
CA ALA A 3 11.34 -1.67 0.65
C ALA A 3 12.38 -1.96 1.74
N LEU A 4 12.50 -1.02 2.68
CA LEU A 4 13.18 -1.23 3.96
C LEU A 4 12.77 -2.59 4.47
N ASP A 5 13.75 -3.38 4.91
CA ASP A 5 13.70 -4.81 5.20
C ASP A 5 12.41 -5.25 5.91
N TYR A 6 11.31 -5.35 5.16
CA TYR A 6 9.97 -5.34 5.74
C TYR A 6 9.77 -6.61 6.55
N ALA A 7 10.26 -7.73 6.02
CA ALA A 7 10.17 -8.99 6.73
C ALA A 7 11.09 -9.01 7.95
N ARG A 8 12.27 -8.39 7.86
CA ARG A 8 13.17 -8.23 9.03
C ARG A 8 12.52 -7.38 10.13
N ASP A 9 11.92 -6.26 9.76
CA ASP A 9 11.30 -5.30 10.68
C ASP A 9 10.00 -5.88 11.26
N ASN A 10 9.31 -6.76 10.53
CA ASN A 10 8.12 -7.50 10.97
C ASN A 10 8.41 -8.94 11.45
N ARG A 11 9.68 -9.35 11.63
CA ARG A 11 10.05 -10.74 11.92
C ARG A 11 9.37 -11.34 13.15
N LEU A 12 9.11 -10.52 14.17
CA LEU A 12 8.41 -10.96 15.39
C LEU A 12 6.93 -11.24 15.13
N ARG A 13 6.28 -10.43 14.29
CA ARG A 13 4.90 -10.68 13.85
C ARG A 13 4.82 -11.95 13.01
N LEU A 14 5.78 -12.12 12.10
CA LEU A 14 5.89 -13.33 11.29
C LEU A 14 6.10 -14.57 12.17
N TRP A 15 7.05 -14.52 13.12
CA TRP A 15 7.26 -15.59 14.10
C TRP A 15 6.01 -15.95 14.89
N PHE A 16 5.26 -14.94 15.36
CA PHE A 16 4.00 -15.14 16.07
C PHE A 16 2.94 -15.84 15.20
N LEU A 17 2.92 -15.54 13.90
CA LEU A 17 2.04 -16.21 12.91
C LEU A 17 2.54 -17.60 12.48
N GLY A 18 3.59 -18.13 13.12
CA GLY A 18 4.16 -19.44 12.81
C GLY A 18 5.18 -19.44 11.68
N GLU A 19 5.56 -18.27 11.15
CA GLU A 19 6.56 -18.13 10.11
C GLU A 19 7.98 -18.08 10.69
N LYS A 20 8.77 -19.12 10.41
CA LYS A 20 10.16 -19.24 10.90
C LYS A 20 11.20 -18.67 9.95
N ASP A 21 10.90 -18.58 8.65
CA ASP A 21 11.81 -18.05 7.64
C ASP A 21 11.28 -16.73 7.06
N TYR A 22 11.45 -15.64 7.81
CA TYR A 22 11.03 -14.32 7.36
C TYR A 22 11.77 -13.87 6.08
N LYS A 23 13.00 -14.35 5.85
CA LYS A 23 13.86 -13.88 4.75
C LYS A 23 13.25 -14.16 3.38
N LYS A 24 12.43 -15.21 3.25
CA LYS A 24 11.70 -15.54 2.01
C LYS A 24 10.70 -14.46 1.57
N TYR A 25 10.37 -13.50 2.43
CA TYR A 25 9.49 -12.37 2.10
C TYR A 25 10.26 -11.11 1.71
N ASP A 26 11.51 -10.95 2.16
CA ASP A 26 12.34 -9.81 1.72
C ASP A 26 12.56 -9.83 0.20
N THR A 27 12.66 -11.03 -0.40
CA THR A 27 12.77 -11.19 -1.86
C THR A 27 11.48 -10.89 -2.62
N LYS A 28 10.32 -10.93 -1.94
CA LYS A 28 8.97 -10.75 -2.51
C LYS A 28 8.46 -9.31 -2.42
N SER A 29 9.19 -8.43 -1.75
CA SER A 29 8.83 -7.01 -1.68
C SER A 29 8.85 -6.38 -3.09
N PRO A 30 7.85 -5.55 -3.45
CA PRO A 30 7.82 -4.88 -4.74
C PRO A 30 9.10 -4.06 -4.98
N ARG A 31 9.78 -4.27 -6.11
CA ARG A 31 11.04 -3.57 -6.44
C ARG A 31 10.78 -2.38 -7.35
N ASN A 32 9.75 -2.45 -8.17
CA ASN A 32 9.30 -1.41 -9.09
C ASN A 32 7.77 -1.19 -9.02
N LEU A 33 7.27 -0.23 -9.80
CA LEU A 33 5.83 0.11 -9.82
C LEU A 33 4.98 -1.05 -10.37
N GLU A 34 5.48 -1.80 -11.35
CA GLU A 34 4.74 -2.91 -11.93
C GLU A 34 4.60 -4.08 -10.94
N ASP A 35 5.66 -4.40 -10.20
CA ASP A 35 5.60 -5.38 -9.10
C ASP A 35 4.55 -4.96 -8.06
N PHE A 36 4.50 -3.67 -7.73
CA PHE A 36 3.53 -3.12 -6.80
C PHE A 36 2.10 -3.25 -7.34
N LYS A 37 1.87 -2.91 -8.61
CA LYS A 37 0.57 -3.06 -9.26
C LYS A 37 0.11 -4.53 -9.25
N ASN A 38 1.01 -5.47 -9.55
CA ASN A 38 0.71 -6.90 -9.52
C ASN A 38 0.38 -7.41 -8.11
N LEU A 39 1.11 -6.95 -7.10
CA LEU A 39 0.78 -7.22 -5.70
C LEU A 39 -0.62 -6.69 -5.35
N MET A 40 -0.91 -5.43 -5.70
CA MET A 40 -2.20 -4.80 -5.39
C MET A 40 -3.38 -5.45 -6.11
N ARG A 41 -3.20 -5.91 -7.36
CA ARG A 41 -4.20 -6.76 -8.04
C ARG A 41 -4.51 -8.02 -7.23
N THR A 42 -3.50 -8.66 -6.67
CA THR A 42 -3.67 -9.86 -5.84
C THR A 42 -4.38 -9.54 -4.53
N VAL A 43 -3.99 -8.45 -3.86
CA VAL A 43 -4.64 -7.97 -2.63
C VAL A 43 -6.12 -7.67 -2.87
N ILE A 44 -6.46 -6.91 -3.92
CA ILE A 44 -7.84 -6.55 -4.27
C ILE A 44 -8.66 -7.81 -4.58
N LYS A 45 -8.12 -8.76 -5.35
CA LYS A 45 -8.78 -10.05 -5.62
C LYS A 45 -9.11 -10.84 -4.37
N ASN A 46 -8.22 -10.82 -3.36
CA ASN A 46 -8.42 -11.56 -2.12
C ASN A 46 -9.37 -10.84 -1.15
N LEU A 47 -9.34 -9.50 -1.12
CA LEU A 47 -10.19 -8.68 -0.25
C LEU A 47 -11.64 -8.64 -0.75
N TYR A 48 -11.85 -8.49 -2.05
CA TYR A 48 -13.18 -8.31 -2.64
C TYR A 48 -14.23 -9.34 -2.17
N PRO A 49 -13.98 -10.67 -2.21
CA PRO A 49 -14.97 -11.65 -1.76
C PRO A 49 -15.23 -11.63 -0.24
N ALA A 50 -14.30 -11.13 0.57
CA ALA A 50 -14.45 -11.05 2.03
C ALA A 50 -15.32 -9.87 2.48
N LEU A 51 -15.56 -8.89 1.61
CA LEU A 51 -16.34 -7.68 1.91
C LEU A 51 -17.83 -7.87 1.60
N LYS A 52 -18.70 -7.30 2.43
CA LYS A 52 -20.16 -7.26 2.19
C LYS A 52 -20.47 -6.33 1.02
N MET A 53 -21.57 -6.57 0.32
CA MET A 53 -21.99 -5.67 -0.75
C MET A 53 -22.27 -4.26 -0.21
N ASN A 54 -21.95 -3.23 -0.99
CA ASN A 54 -22.03 -1.80 -0.60
C ASN A 54 -21.18 -1.40 0.62
N SER A 55 -20.30 -2.27 1.11
CA SER A 55 -19.38 -1.94 2.20
C SER A 55 -18.14 -1.22 1.70
N TYR A 56 -17.42 -0.59 2.61
CA TYR A 56 -16.24 0.21 2.30
C TYR A 56 -14.93 -0.56 2.55
N CYS A 57 -13.94 -0.30 1.72
CA CYS A 57 -12.54 -0.69 1.87
C CYS A 57 -11.68 0.57 1.86
N VAL A 58 -10.86 0.77 2.89
CA VAL A 58 -9.99 1.94 3.01
C VAL A 58 -8.55 1.52 2.80
N PHE A 59 -7.87 2.14 1.84
CA PHE A 59 -6.43 1.97 1.64
C PHE A 59 -5.69 3.21 2.13
N VAL A 60 -4.72 3.03 3.01
CA VAL A 60 -3.81 4.09 3.46
C VAL A 60 -2.45 3.85 2.82
N LEU A 61 -2.02 4.76 1.96
CA LEU A 61 -0.91 4.56 1.03
C LEU A 61 0.06 5.74 1.06
N GLY A 62 1.34 5.46 1.22
CA GLY A 62 2.39 6.48 1.17
C GLY A 62 2.92 6.69 -0.25
N ASP A 63 3.34 7.93 -0.56
CA ASP A 63 4.11 8.22 -1.78
C ASP A 63 5.51 7.59 -1.72
N VAL A 64 5.98 7.11 -2.89
CA VAL A 64 7.37 6.67 -3.05
C VAL A 64 8.18 7.76 -3.74
N ASN A 65 9.04 8.41 -2.97
CA ASN A 65 9.98 9.41 -3.48
C ASN A 65 11.28 8.73 -3.93
N LYS A 66 11.62 8.83 -5.22
CA LYS A 66 12.91 8.36 -5.76
C LYS A 66 13.59 9.49 -6.52
N SER A 67 14.64 10.05 -5.90
CA SER A 67 15.56 11.08 -6.42
C SER A 67 14.90 12.35 -7.01
N LYS A 68 14.17 12.23 -8.13
CA LYS A 68 13.49 13.31 -8.87
C LYS A 68 12.03 13.01 -9.27
N LYS A 69 11.49 11.83 -8.94
CA LYS A 69 10.10 11.46 -9.24
C LYS A 69 9.41 10.97 -7.96
N SER A 70 8.24 11.53 -7.68
CA SER A 70 7.28 10.94 -6.74
C SER A 70 6.37 10.01 -7.51
N ILE A 71 6.16 8.81 -6.99
CA ILE A 71 5.15 7.88 -7.50
C ILE A 71 3.99 7.92 -6.53
N ASN A 72 2.84 8.41 -7.00
CA ASN A 72 1.59 8.36 -6.27
C ASN A 72 1.03 6.93 -6.34
N THR A 73 1.25 6.17 -5.27
CA THR A 73 0.82 4.76 -5.17
C THR A 73 -0.69 4.65 -5.07
N ALA A 74 -1.37 5.66 -4.55
CA ALA A 74 -2.81 5.66 -4.38
C ALA A 74 -3.57 5.76 -5.70
N LEU A 75 -3.12 6.63 -6.62
CA LEU A 75 -3.66 6.66 -7.99
C LEU A 75 -3.49 5.30 -8.68
N ALA A 76 -2.34 4.65 -8.51
CA ALA A 76 -2.13 3.32 -9.09
C ALA A 76 -3.10 2.26 -8.53
N VAL A 77 -3.49 2.36 -7.26
CA VAL A 77 -4.46 1.45 -6.64
C VAL A 77 -5.88 1.75 -7.15
N ILE A 78 -6.26 3.03 -7.27
CA ILE A 78 -7.55 3.45 -7.85
C ILE A 78 -7.69 2.92 -9.29
N ASP A 79 -6.66 3.11 -10.12
CA ASP A 79 -6.65 2.61 -11.51
C ASP A 79 -6.85 1.09 -11.58
N ILE A 80 -6.21 0.34 -10.67
CA ILE A 80 -6.37 -1.12 -10.61
C ILE A 80 -7.82 -1.48 -10.24
N ALA A 81 -8.36 -0.88 -9.17
CA ALA A 81 -9.69 -1.16 -8.68
C ALA A 81 -10.75 -0.88 -9.75
N ASN A 82 -10.64 0.26 -10.43
CA ASN A 82 -11.49 0.66 -11.56
C ASN A 82 -11.36 -0.34 -12.72
N SER A 83 -10.13 -0.73 -13.10
CA SER A 83 -9.90 -1.70 -14.20
C SER A 83 -10.50 -3.09 -13.94
N MET A 84 -10.72 -3.43 -12.67
CA MET A 84 -11.32 -4.70 -12.26
C MET A 84 -12.84 -4.62 -12.09
N GLY A 85 -13.45 -3.44 -12.19
CA GLY A 85 -14.88 -3.22 -11.96
C GLY A 85 -15.33 -3.64 -10.55
N SER A 86 -14.41 -3.69 -9.59
CA SER A 86 -14.65 -4.27 -8.26
C SER A 86 -15.03 -3.20 -7.22
N PHE A 87 -14.59 -1.95 -7.41
CA PHE A 87 -14.85 -0.89 -6.44
C PHE A 87 -15.05 0.44 -7.15
N ASP A 88 -15.91 1.27 -6.55
CA ASP A 88 -16.01 2.69 -6.86
C ASP A 88 -15.19 3.50 -5.86
N CYS A 89 -14.42 4.47 -6.34
CA CYS A 89 -13.67 5.39 -5.48
C CYS A 89 -14.61 6.52 -5.01
N GLU A 90 -14.93 6.53 -3.72
CA GLU A 90 -15.85 7.50 -3.11
C GLU A 90 -15.11 8.73 -2.59
N ASP A 91 -13.90 8.54 -2.04
CA ASP A 91 -13.10 9.64 -1.50
C ASP A 91 -11.60 9.39 -1.69
N PHE A 92 -10.85 10.48 -1.83
CA PHE A 92 -9.42 10.51 -2.03
C PHE A 92 -8.82 11.66 -1.24
N ILE A 93 -8.33 11.34 -0.04
CA ILE A 93 -7.90 12.33 0.94
C ILE A 93 -6.38 12.35 1.02
N GLN A 94 -5.80 13.55 0.96
CA GLN A 94 -4.39 13.77 1.25
C GLN A 94 -4.21 14.03 2.75
N ASP A 95 -3.39 13.23 3.42
CA ASP A 95 -2.98 13.43 4.81
C ASP A 95 -1.49 13.80 4.87
N GLU A 96 -1.19 15.02 5.33
CA GLU A 96 0.20 15.48 5.44
C GLU A 96 0.82 14.96 6.74
N VAL A 97 1.90 14.18 6.63
CA VAL A 97 2.60 13.66 7.80
C VAL A 97 3.35 14.81 8.49
N PRO A 98 3.02 15.20 9.73
CA PRO A 98 3.62 16.36 10.38
C PRO A 98 5.13 16.21 10.56
N THR A 99 5.90 17.29 10.30
CA THR A 99 7.38 17.25 10.31
C THR A 99 7.96 16.73 11.62
N PHE A 100 7.35 17.05 12.77
CA PHE A 100 7.82 16.58 14.08
C PHE A 100 7.61 15.08 14.32
N ARG A 101 6.71 14.43 13.56
CA ARG A 101 6.45 12.98 13.59
C ARG A 101 7.33 12.20 12.61
N ARG A 102 8.08 12.88 11.73
CA ARG A 102 8.93 12.22 10.74
C ARG A 102 10.20 11.67 11.40
N ALA A 103 10.49 10.40 11.16
CA ALA A 103 11.73 9.76 11.62
C ALA A 103 13.00 10.46 11.10
N ARG A 104 12.93 11.11 9.92
CA ARG A 104 13.97 12.00 9.38
C ARG A 104 13.33 13.35 9.04
N LYS A 105 13.76 14.41 9.72
CA LYS A 105 13.20 15.77 9.58
C LYS A 105 13.55 16.43 8.24
N GLU A 106 14.77 16.20 7.75
CA GLU A 106 15.31 16.83 6.52
C GLU A 106 15.45 15.85 5.33
N GLY A 107 14.92 14.64 5.45
CA GLY A 107 15.05 13.59 4.42
C GLY A 107 13.94 13.63 3.36
N ALA A 108 14.21 12.94 2.23
CA ALA A 108 13.22 12.63 1.18
C ALA A 108 12.18 11.56 1.62
N CYS A 109 11.83 11.52 2.91
CA CYS A 109 10.82 10.61 3.43
C CYS A 109 9.43 10.97 2.89
N THR A 110 8.51 10.01 2.94
CA THR A 110 7.10 10.19 2.58
C THR A 110 6.53 11.39 3.33
N LYS A 111 6.07 12.39 2.57
CA LYS A 111 5.53 13.65 3.10
C LYS A 111 4.00 13.61 3.21
N ASN A 112 3.38 12.80 2.36
CA ASN A 112 1.95 12.61 2.27
C ASN A 112 1.61 11.13 2.38
N GLU A 113 0.60 10.84 3.17
CA GLU A 113 -0.20 9.63 3.06
C GLU A 113 -1.47 9.97 2.27
N TRP A 114 -1.99 8.99 1.55
CA TRP A 114 -3.21 9.08 0.77
C TRP A 114 -4.19 8.07 1.33
N ILE A 115 -5.37 8.54 1.70
CA ILE A 115 -6.47 7.71 2.16
C ILE A 115 -7.44 7.57 1.00
N VAL A 116 -7.52 6.37 0.44
CA VAL A 116 -8.45 6.02 -0.64
C VAL A 116 -9.63 5.28 -0.02
N VAL A 117 -10.81 5.87 -0.10
CA VAL A 117 -12.06 5.25 0.35
C VAL A 117 -12.74 4.65 -0.86
N MET A 118 -12.87 3.33 -0.87
CA MET A 118 -13.50 2.57 -1.93
C MET A 118 -14.77 1.90 -1.45
N LYS A 119 -15.81 1.88 -2.27
CA LYS A 119 -17.04 1.15 -2.00
C LYS A 119 -17.11 -0.08 -2.89
N LYS A 120 -17.39 -1.24 -2.30
CA LYS A 120 -17.61 -2.48 -3.04
C LYS A 120 -18.88 -2.34 -3.87
N VAL A 121 -18.74 -2.55 -5.17
CA VAL A 121 -19.84 -2.57 -6.13
C VAL A 121 -19.89 -3.91 -6.87
N GLY A 122 -21.08 -4.25 -7.39
CA GLY A 122 -21.40 -5.52 -8.04
C GLY A 122 -22.42 -6.32 -7.25
#